data_AF-A0A679HJ32-F1
#
_entry.id   AF-A0A679HJ32-F1
#
_cell.length_a   1.000
_cell.length_b   1.000
_cell.length_c   1.000
_cell.angle_alpha   90.00
_cell.angle_beta   90.00
_cell.angle_gamma   90.00
#
_symmetry.space_group_name_H-M   'P 1'
#
loop_
_entity.id
_entity.type
_entity.pdbx_description
1 polymer ?
#
loop_
_entity_poly.entity_id
_entity_poly.type
_entity_poly.pdbx_seq_one_letter_code
_entity_poly.pdbx_strand_id
1 'polypeptide(L)' 'MPVEALITNLEAGLSLGELLQNFPTVTRQQAIQVLECSKSTLLKLAKTA' A
#
# COMPACT_ATOMS: atom_id res chain seq x y z
N MET A 1 5.82 9.74 0.12
CA MET A 1 6.33 8.52 -0.53
C MET A 1 5.44 8.22 -1.73
N PRO A 2 6.00 7.84 -2.89
CA PRO A 2 5.21 7.42 -4.04
C PRO A 2 4.39 6.17 -3.70
N VAL A 3 3.13 6.12 -4.12
CA VAL A 3 2.27 4.93 -3.95
C VAL A 3 2.85 3.73 -4.69
N GLU A 4 3.51 3.94 -5.83
CA GLU A 4 4.23 2.88 -6.56
C GLU A 4 5.27 2.17 -5.70
N ALA A 5 6.10 2.91 -4.96
CA ALA A 5 7.11 2.30 -4.09
C ALA A 5 6.48 1.44 -2.99
N LEU A 6 5.30 1.82 -2.48
CA LEU A 6 4.55 0.99 -1.53
C LEU A 6 4.14 -0.34 -2.19
N ILE A 7 3.53 -0.27 -3.38
CA ILE A 7 3.02 -1.43 -4.10
C ILE A 7 4.16 -2.36 -4.53
N THR A 8 5.25 -1.84 -5.12
CA THR A 8 6.40 -2.64 -5.56
C THR A 8 7.05 -3.40 -4.40
N ASN A 9 7.18 -2.79 -3.22
CA ASN A 9 7.74 -3.47 -2.05
C ASN A 9 6.81 -4.59 -1.56
N LEU A 10 5.49 -4.35 -1.54
CA LEU A 10 4.52 -5.38 -1.17
C LEU A 10 4.47 -6.53 -2.19
N GLU A 11 4.62 -6.24 -3.48
CA GLU A 11 4.74 -7.26 -4.54
C GLU A 11 6.02 -8.08 -4.41
N ALA A 12 7.11 -7.47 -3.93
CA ALA A 12 8.35 -8.17 -3.61
C ALA A 12 8.23 -9.08 -2.36
N GLY A 13 7.07 -9.11 -1.69
CA GLY A 13 6.81 -9.94 -0.53
C GLY A 13 7.26 -9.34 0.81
N LEU A 14 7.68 -8.06 0.82
CA LEU A 14 8.02 -7.38 2.06
C LEU A 14 6.79 -7.20 2.94
N SER A 15 6.95 -7.45 4.23
CA SER A 15 5.91 -7.15 5.19
C SER A 15 5.73 -5.64 5.37
N LEU A 16 4.53 -5.21 5.75
CA LEU A 16 4.26 -3.79 6.05
C LEU A 16 5.20 -3.26 7.15
N GLY A 17 5.60 -4.09 8.11
CA GLY A 17 6.53 -3.70 9.17
C GLY A 17 7.92 -3.38 8.62
N GLU A 18 8.47 -4.25 7.78
CA GLU A 18 9.79 -4.04 7.16
C GLU A 18 9.79 -2.87 6.18
N LEU A 19 8.68 -2.65 5.46
CA LEU A 19 8.51 -1.46 4.65
C LEU A 19 8.61 -0.19 5.51
N LEU A 20 7.87 -0.12 6.62
CA LEU A 20 7.87 1.05 7.50
C LEU A 20 9.24 1.30 8.16
N GLN A 21 10.05 0.27 8.37
CA GLN A 21 11.43 0.43 8.84
C GLN A 21 12.33 1.15 7.81
N ASN A 22 12.11 0.89 6.52
CA ASN A 22 12.82 1.58 5.44
C ASN A 22 12.26 2.99 5.17
N PHE A 23 11.04 3.27 5.62
CA PHE A 23 10.36 4.56 5.41
C PHE A 23 9.86 5.16 6.75
N PRO A 24 10.78 5.66 7.61
CA PRO A 24 10.44 6.13 8.95
C PRO A 24 9.54 7.37 8.98
N THR A 25 9.40 8.06 7.85
CA THR A 25 8.48 9.21 7.69
C THR A 25 7.04 8.79 7.43
N VAL A 26 6.78 7.50 7.17
CA VAL A 26 5.45 6.97 6.89
C VAL A 26 4.94 6.29 8.15
N THR A 27 3.74 6.68 8.58
CA THR A 27 3.10 5.99 9.71
C THR A 27 2.35 4.76 9.26
N ARG A 28 2.21 3.78 10.16
CA ARG A 28 1.39 2.59 9.90
C ARG A 28 -0.03 2.95 9.48
N GLN A 29 -0.64 3.97 10.09
CA GLN A 29 -1.97 4.42 9.71
C GLN A 29 -2.04 4.96 8.29
N GLN A 30 -1.06 5.76 7.86
CA GLN A 30 -1.02 6.27 6.49
C GLN A 30 -0.90 5.13 5.47
N ALA A 31 -0.02 4.16 5.73
CA ALA A 31 0.13 3.01 4.83
C ALA A 31 -1.17 2.19 4.74
N ILE A 32 -1.86 1.97 5.86
CA ILE A 32 -3.16 1.28 5.87
C ILE A 32 -4.21 2.07 5.07
N GLN A 33 -4.30 3.39 5.24
CA GLN A 33 -5.26 4.20 4.50
C GLN A 33 -5.05 4.11 2.98
N VAL A 34 -3.79 4.13 2.54
CA VAL A 34 -3.46 3.95 1.11
C VAL A 34 -3.88 2.56 0.63
N LEU A 35 -3.59 1.50 1.40
CA LEU A 35 -3.98 0.14 1.05
C LEU A 35 -5.49 -0.05 0.95
N GLU A 36 -6.25 0.51 1.90
CA GLU A 36 -7.72 0.46 1.86
C GLU A 36 -8.29 1.26 0.67
N CYS A 37 -7.70 2.42 0.36
CA CYS A 37 -8.09 3.20 -0.82
C CYS A 37 -7.84 2.42 -2.12
N SER A 38 -6.65 1.84 -2.28
CA SER A 38 -6.30 1.01 -3.45
C SER A 38 -7.20 -0.21 -3.56
N LYS A 39 -7.42 -0.94 -2.45
CA LYS A 39 -8.35 -2.09 -2.39
C LYS A 39 -9.76 -1.70 -2.82
N SER A 40 -10.31 -0.62 -2.27
CA SER A 40 -11.65 -0.14 -2.61
C SER A 40 -11.75 0.21 -4.11
N THR A 41 -10.72 0.85 -4.66
CA THR A 41 -10.65 1.21 -6.08
C THR A 41 -10.61 -0.03 -6.96
N LEU A 42 -9.73 -1.00 -6.66
CA LEU A 42 -9.62 -2.26 -7.39
C LEU A 42 -10.92 -3.07 -7.34
N LEU A 43 -11.57 -3.15 -6.17
CA LEU A 43 -12.85 -3.83 -6.03
C LEU A 43 -13.98 -3.15 -6.80
N LYS A 44 -13.97 -1.82 -6.92
CA LYS A 44 -14.92 -1.09 -7.77
C LYS A 44 -14.68 -1.39 -9.23
N LEU A 45 -13.42 -1.32 -9.68
CA LEU A 45 -13.02 -1.63 -11.06
C LEU A 45 -13.42 -3.05 -11.45
N ALA A 46 -13.16 -4.03 -10.58
CA ALA A 46 -13.52 -5.42 -10.81
C ALA A 46 -15.03 -5.65 -10.90
N LYS A 47 -15.86 -4.82 -10.24
CA LYS A 47 -17.33 -4.89 -10.33
C LYS A 47 -17.89 -4.20 -11.57
N THR A 48 -17.11 -3.32 -12.18
CA THR A 48 -17.49 -2.58 -13.41
C THR A 48 -16.88 -3.19 -14.67
N ALA A 49 -16.09 -4.27 -14.55
CA ALA A 49 -15.44 -4.98 -15.65
C ALA A 49 -16.25 -6.20 -16.11
#